data_AF-A0A4Y2WKT5-F1
#
_entry.id   AF-A0A4Y2WKT5-F1
#
_cell.length_a   1.000
_cell.length_b   1.000
_cell.length_c   1.000
_cell.angle_alpha   90.00
_cell.angle_beta   90.00
_cell.angle_gamma   90.00
#
_symmetry.space_group_name_H-M   'P 1'
#
loop_
_entity.id
_entity.type
_entity.pdbx_description
1 polymer ?
#
loop_
_entity_poly.entity_id
_entity_poly.type
_entity_poly.pdbx_seq_one_letter_code
_entity_poly.pdbx_strand_id
1 'polypeptide(L)'
;MTNLTSQCEKARYCETGQRVNIKFCFKLGKTVTETHEMLVKVYGVHAVSKKCVFEWFKRFRDGKEDELRSGRPPTSTTPDNIEQVRRMLVNDRRLSLRMIAE
;
A
#
# COMPACT_ATOMS: atom_id res chain seq x y z
N MET A 1 23.04 0.39 8.51
CA MET A 1 22.50 0.45 7.14
C MET A 1 21.13 -0.22 7.12
N THR A 2 20.09 0.49 7.53
CA THR A 2 18.70 0.01 7.43
C THR A 2 18.20 0.31 6.02
N ASN A 3 18.37 -0.68 5.15
CA ASN A 3 18.15 -0.62 3.71
C ASN A 3 16.68 -0.41 3.34
N LEU A 4 16.47 0.46 2.32
CA LEU A 4 15.43 0.53 1.26
C LEU A 4 13.96 0.10 1.55
N THR A 5 13.72 -0.96 2.32
CA THR A 5 12.39 -1.47 2.69
C THR A 5 11.58 -0.44 3.50
N SER A 6 12.22 0.26 4.44
CA SER A 6 11.58 1.31 5.24
C SER A 6 11.13 2.51 4.40
N GLN A 7 11.83 2.80 3.30
CA GLN A 7 11.51 3.91 2.40
C GLN A 7 10.34 3.56 1.48
N CYS A 8 10.25 2.29 1.03
CA CYS A 8 9.11 1.77 0.27
C CYS A 8 7.84 1.63 1.14
N GLU A 9 7.98 1.27 2.42
CA GLU A 9 6.86 1.21 3.38
C GLU A 9 6.34 2.61 3.74
N LYS A 10 7.23 3.59 3.97
CA LYS A 10 6.83 5.00 4.16
C LYS A 10 6.14 5.58 2.92
N ALA A 11 6.59 5.23 1.71
CA ALA A 11 5.97 5.69 0.47
C ALA A 11 4.57 5.08 0.25
N ARG A 12 4.38 3.77 0.53
CA ARG A 12 3.07 3.09 0.40
C ARG A 12 2.05 3.51 1.46
N TYR A 13 2.49 3.82 2.68
CA TYR A 13 1.60 4.34 3.74
C TYR A 13 1.15 5.78 3.46
N CYS A 14 2.00 6.59 2.80
CA CYS A 14 1.73 7.99 2.53
C CYS A 14 0.62 8.20 1.47
N GLU A 15 0.59 7.39 0.41
CA GLU A 15 -0.42 7.51 -0.66
C GLU A 15 -1.83 7.11 -0.18
N THR A 16 -1.90 6.07 0.65
CA THR A 16 -3.15 5.56 1.23
C THR A 16 -3.78 6.57 2.21
N GLY A 17 -2.97 7.18 3.08
CA GLY A 17 -3.44 8.19 4.03
C GLY A 17 -3.92 9.47 3.35
N GLN A 18 -3.24 9.91 2.30
CA GLN A 18 -3.65 11.10 1.54
C GLN A 18 -4.98 10.91 0.80
N ARG A 19 -5.29 9.70 0.33
CA ARG A 19 -6.61 9.38 -0.29
C ARG A 19 -7.78 9.72 0.64
N VAL A 20 -7.67 9.41 1.93
CA VAL A 20 -8.73 9.70 2.92
C VAL A 20 -8.97 11.21 3.02
N ASN A 21 -7.91 12.00 3.03
CA ASN A 21 -7.99 13.46 3.06
C ASN A 21 -8.57 14.04 1.75
N ILE A 22 -8.24 13.46 0.60
CA ILE A 22 -8.85 13.85 -0.69
C ILE A 22 -10.36 13.56 -0.65
N LYS A 23 -10.78 12.38 -0.16
CA LYS A 23 -12.20 12.02 -0.01
C LYS A 23 -12.94 12.97 0.92
N PHE A 24 -12.32 13.33 2.05
CA PHE A 24 -12.85 14.32 2.98
C PHE A 24 -13.06 15.68 2.29
N CYS A 25 -12.05 16.20 1.59
CA CYS A 25 -12.15 17.47 0.87
C CYS A 25 -13.20 17.43 -0.25
N PHE A 26 -13.32 16.31 -0.97
CA PHE A 26 -14.37 16.10 -1.97
C PHE A 26 -15.77 16.18 -1.35
N LYS A 27 -16.00 15.51 -0.21
CA LYS A 27 -17.29 15.57 0.51
C LYS A 27 -17.60 16.96 1.08
N LEU A 28 -16.57 17.76 1.38
CA LEU A 28 -16.71 19.17 1.74
C LEU A 28 -16.96 20.10 0.54
N GLY A 29 -16.99 19.58 -0.69
CA GLY A 29 -17.20 20.39 -1.90
C GLY A 29 -15.99 21.23 -2.31
N LYS A 30 -14.79 20.91 -1.81
CA LYS A 30 -13.56 21.58 -2.24
C LYS A 30 -13.20 21.25 -3.67
N THR A 31 -12.54 22.17 -4.36
CA THR A 31 -12.02 21.93 -5.71
C THR A 31 -10.74 21.09 -5.67
N VAL A 32 -10.36 20.54 -6.83
CA VAL A 32 -9.09 19.81 -7.00
C VAL A 32 -7.88 20.69 -6.66
N THR A 33 -7.92 21.97 -7.04
CA THR A 33 -6.82 22.91 -6.77
C THR A 33 -6.70 23.19 -5.27
N GLU A 34 -7.79 23.56 -4.60
CA GLU A 34 -7.78 23.78 -3.14
C GLU A 34 -7.30 22.54 -2.38
N THR A 35 -7.80 21.37 -2.76
CA THR A 35 -7.42 20.10 -2.12
C THR A 35 -5.93 19.82 -2.29
N HIS A 36 -5.38 20.01 -3.50
CA HIS A 36 -3.95 19.84 -3.74
C HIS A 36 -3.10 20.83 -2.94
N GLU A 37 -3.51 22.10 -2.84
CA GLU A 37 -2.81 23.10 -2.03
C GLU A 37 -2.82 22.73 -0.53
N MET A 38 -3.95 22.23 -0.02
CA MET A 38 -4.04 21.73 1.36
C MET A 38 -3.10 20.53 1.58
N LEU A 39 -3.03 19.60 0.63
CA LEU A 39 -2.12 18.45 0.71
C LEU A 39 -0.66 18.89 0.66
N VAL A 40 -0.29 19.85 -0.19
CA VAL A 40 1.07 20.41 -0.22
C VAL A 40 1.43 21.08 1.10
N LYS A 41 0.50 21.80 1.74
CA LYS A 41 0.74 22.41 3.06
C LYS A 41 1.01 21.37 4.16
N VAL A 42 0.35 20.21 4.11
CA VAL A 42 0.46 19.17 5.15
C VAL A 42 1.61 18.20 4.88
N TYR A 43 1.79 17.78 3.62
CA TYR A 43 2.71 16.71 3.23
C TYR A 43 3.98 17.22 2.52
N GLY A 44 4.01 18.50 2.12
CA GLY A 44 5.15 19.10 1.44
C GLY A 44 5.53 18.34 0.16
N VAL A 45 6.81 17.98 0.06
CA VAL A 45 7.36 17.20 -1.07
C VAL A 45 6.78 15.79 -1.18
N HIS A 46 6.11 15.30 -0.14
CA HIS A 46 5.46 13.99 -0.13
C HIS A 46 3.99 14.06 -0.55
N ALA A 47 3.45 15.24 -0.87
CA ALA A 47 2.08 15.38 -1.35
C ALA A 47 1.89 14.65 -2.69
N VAL A 48 0.74 13.98 -2.85
CA VAL A 48 0.38 13.39 -4.14
C VAL A 48 0.19 14.48 -5.19
N SER A 49 0.51 14.15 -6.45
CA SER A 49 0.38 15.10 -7.54
C SER A 49 -1.05 15.59 -7.74
N LYS A 50 -1.20 16.81 -8.28
CA LYS A 50 -2.52 17.37 -8.66
C LYS A 50 -3.31 16.45 -9.62
N LYS A 51 -2.61 15.72 -10.50
CA LYS A 51 -3.21 14.70 -11.38
C LYS A 51 -3.83 13.55 -10.57
N CYS A 52 -3.15 13.06 -9.53
CA CYS A 52 -3.70 12.04 -8.64
C CYS A 52 -4.98 12.53 -7.93
N VAL A 53 -4.98 13.77 -7.43
CA VAL A 53 -6.16 14.39 -6.81
C VAL A 53 -7.34 14.44 -7.80
N PHE A 54 -7.09 14.84 -9.05
CA PHE A 54 -8.12 14.87 -10.10
C PHE A 54 -8.71 13.49 -10.38
N GLU A 55 -7.87 12.46 -10.54
CA GLU A 55 -8.33 11.09 -10.79
C GLU A 55 -9.19 10.55 -9.64
N TRP A 56 -8.82 10.86 -8.39
CA TRP A 56 -9.64 10.51 -7.23
C TRP A 56 -10.98 11.23 -7.21
N PHE A 57 -11.01 12.53 -7.50
CA PHE A 57 -12.24 13.30 -7.64
C PHE A 57 -13.19 12.71 -8.68
N LYS A 58 -12.64 12.29 -9.83
CA LYS A 58 -13.40 11.61 -10.89
C LYS A 58 -13.98 10.29 -10.37
N ARG A 59 -13.17 9.46 -9.73
CA ARG A 59 -13.62 8.18 -9.15
C ARG A 59 -14.71 8.35 -8.10
N PHE A 60 -14.60 9.36 -7.23
CA PHE A 60 -15.61 9.66 -6.21
C PHE A 60 -16.94 10.10 -6.83
N ARG A 61 -16.89 10.89 -7.91
CA ARG A 61 -18.08 11.27 -8.66
C ARG A 61 -18.74 10.06 -9.34
N ASP A 62 -17.93 9.16 -9.88
CA ASP A 62 -18.41 7.98 -10.60
C ASP A 62 -18.85 6.85 -9.64
N GLY A 63 -18.74 7.03 -8.31
CA GLY A 63 -19.04 6.00 -7.32
C GLY A 63 -18.06 4.81 -7.33
N LYS A 64 -16.92 4.93 -8.04
CA LYS A 64 -15.91 3.88 -8.20
C LYS A 64 -14.85 3.97 -7.12
N GLU A 65 -15.29 3.80 -5.89
CA GLU A 65 -14.43 3.71 -4.72
C GLU A 65 -14.06 2.25 -4.49
N ASP A 66 -13.19 1.68 -5.32
CA ASP A 66 -12.57 0.40 -4.95
C ASP A 66 -11.85 0.63 -3.61
N GLU A 67 -12.38 0.01 -2.54
CA GLU A 67 -11.72 -0.02 -1.25
C GLU A 67 -10.32 -0.59 -1.46
N LEU A 68 -9.37 -0.13 -0.63
CA LEU A 68 -8.05 -0.75 -0.60
C LEU A 68 -8.30 -2.24 -0.54
N ARG A 69 -7.88 -2.97 -1.58
CA ARG A 69 -7.95 -4.42 -1.53
C ARG A 69 -7.14 -4.78 -0.29
N SER A 70 -7.85 -5.15 0.78
CA SER A 70 -7.36 -6.08 1.76
C SER A 70 -7.08 -7.34 0.96
N GLY A 71 -5.92 -7.37 0.29
CA GLY A 71 -5.43 -8.59 -0.29
C GLY A 71 -5.42 -9.62 0.84
N ARG A 72 -5.85 -10.84 0.53
CA ARG A 72 -5.76 -11.96 1.47
C ARG A 72 -4.33 -11.98 2.02
N PRO A 73 -4.12 -11.95 3.35
CA PRO A 73 -2.80 -12.16 3.92
C PRO A 73 -2.21 -13.42 3.31
N PRO A 74 -0.96 -13.41 2.83
CA PRO A 74 -0.35 -14.61 2.28
C PRO A 74 -0.28 -15.66 3.39
N THR A 75 -1.20 -16.62 3.36
CA THR A 75 -1.24 -17.72 4.34
C THR A 75 -0.04 -18.65 4.19
N SER A 76 0.66 -18.58 3.04
CA SER A 76 1.86 -19.35 2.74
C SER A 76 3.14 -18.74 3.31
N THR A 77 3.21 -17.41 3.49
CA THR A 77 4.45 -16.69 3.83
C THR A 77 4.44 -16.17 5.27
N THR A 78 3.95 -16.98 6.22
CA THR A 78 4.04 -16.67 7.65
C THR A 78 5.46 -16.96 8.16
N PRO A 79 5.93 -16.29 9.25
CA PRO A 79 7.22 -16.60 9.87
C PRO A 79 7.37 -18.09 10.23
N ASP A 80 6.27 -18.71 10.68
CA ASP A 80 6.24 -20.12 11.06
C ASP A 80 6.48 -21.05 9.87
N ASN A 81 5.83 -20.78 8.73
CA ASN A 81 6.02 -21.58 7.51
C ASN A 81 7.45 -21.40 6.96
N ILE A 82 7.99 -20.18 7.03
CA ILE A 82 9.37 -19.89 6.60
C ILE A 82 10.35 -20.69 7.47
N GLU A 83 10.14 -20.70 8.78
CA GLU A 83 11.01 -21.42 9.71
C GLU A 83 10.90 -22.94 9.54
N GLN A 84 9.70 -23.46 9.29
CA GLN A 84 9.49 -24.86 8.97
C GLN A 84 10.27 -25.29 7.73
N VAL A 85 10.19 -24.52 6.63
CA VAL A 85 10.92 -24.79 5.39
C VAL A 85 12.44 -24.70 5.62
N ARG A 86 12.91 -23.73 6.41
CA ARG A 86 14.32 -23.61 6.79
C ARG A 86 14.82 -24.86 7.53
N ARG A 87 14.06 -25.36 8.51
CA ARG A 87 14.40 -26.59 9.25
C ARG A 87 14.46 -27.80 8.33
N MET A 88 13.52 -27.94 7.40
CA MET A 88 13.52 -29.02 6.41
C MET A 88 14.79 -29.00 5.57
N LEU A 89 15.20 -27.84 5.05
CA LEU A 89 16.41 -27.68 4.23
C LEU A 89 17.73 -27.87 5.00
N VAL A 90 17.74 -27.55 6.29
CA VAL A 90 18.90 -27.80 7.17
C VAL A 90 19.05 -29.31 7.43
N ASN A 91 17.94 -30.01 7.64
CA ASN A 91 17.94 -31.45 7.91
C ASN A 91 18.25 -32.27 6.65
N ASP A 92 17.68 -31.89 5.50
CA ASP A 92 17.95 -32.54 4.21
C ASP A 92 17.95 -31.53 3.06
N ARG A 93 19.13 -31.29 2.51
CA ARG A 93 19.35 -30.34 1.41
C ARG A 93 18.91 -30.88 0.05
N ARG A 94 18.56 -32.17 -0.05
CA ARG A 94 18.11 -32.83 -1.29
C ARG A 94 16.59 -32.81 -1.46
N LEU A 95 15.85 -32.23 -0.52
CA LEU A 95 14.40 -32.10 -0.62
C LEU A 95 14.01 -31.29 -1.86
N SER A 96 13.07 -31.84 -2.62
CA SER A 96 12.51 -31.17 -3.79
C SER A 96 11.40 -30.20 -3.37
N LEU A 97 11.16 -29.16 -4.19
CA LEU A 97 10.04 -28.22 -3.95
C LEU A 97 8.68 -28.92 -3.82
N ARG A 98 8.47 -30.04 -4.54
CA ARG A 98 7.22 -30.81 -4.47
C ARG A 98 7.02 -31.44 -3.09
N MET A 99 8.09 -32.00 -2.52
CA MET A 99 8.05 -32.63 -1.19
C MET A 99 7.89 -31.60 -0.06
N ILE A 100 8.32 -30.36 -0.27
CA ILE A 100 8.17 -29.27 0.70
C ILE A 100 6.76 -28.66 0.64
N ALA A 101 6.08 -28.79 -0.49
CA ALA A 101 4.75 -28.24 -0.73
C ALA A 101 3.59 -29.19 -0.36
N GLU A 102 3.89 -30.46 -0.05
CA GLU A 102 2.96 -31.44 0.55
C GLU A 102 2.84 -31.23 2.06
#